data_AF-A0A8H7J774-F1
#
_entry.id   AF-A0A8H7J774-F1
#
_cell.length_a   1.000
_cell.length_b   1.000
_cell.length_c   1.000
_cell.angle_alpha   90.00
_cell.angle_beta   90.00
_cell.angle_gamma   90.00
#
_symmetry.space_group_name_H-M   'P 1'
#
loop_
_entity.id
_entity.type
_entity.pdbx_description
1 polymer ?
#
loop_
_entity_poly.entity_id
_entity_poly.type
_entity_poly.pdbx_seq_one_letter_code
_entity_poly.pdbx_strand_id
1 'polypeptide(L)'
;MSLHTTTIVSILLFSPCHAQIFQCPTTEERITTADGSIYAICQQTDYQGDTSKFVGAVATSSDCVNACNRDSACRQAVYDKAAFGCHLKTNNDLVLTQNQAFTTFKFVSKPTQGLTITGCPTGESNITSSPGSIFSLCPNTDYEGLTTNVVEGIISARDCSTACVRNVQCSQAVFQKSSSQCFIKGASKDLRWTYKTGLDTIRTVAKLDDASRVTSCPGGFTNITTDSGAGFATCAFSDFNAPSIEIQDDASHDSKNKLCHIKGNLTAPVWTFNQQYTSLQLGNTTSSATAAKLGKWSNVIQFSIIPVAAQRMWFLGITQFADCNFLTGAVSQRTVANTKHDIMFIGPMGGQTGELHNPSTNKWTILQGTVPEPLLAKDREGIWREDNHAWLFGWRNGSVFQAGPSKAMHWYYTANQGSVAPAGTRTTEMNQVCGFNVMYDVGKIPSAGGSQDYTDSAATKAARLISITDPGNPATVGRIPDMAWARGFANGVVLPNGKVIVTGGQSRSAVFTDIDSVLVPDMFDPASKTWIQLAPATVPRNHHSVSLLLPDGTVFVGGGGRCPAAQGDNLD
;
A
#
# COMPACT_ATOMS: atom_id res chain seq x y z
N MET A 1 -33.95 -105.75 -16.21
CA MET A 1 -34.40 -105.16 -17.49
C MET A 1 -33.39 -104.12 -17.92
N SER A 2 -32.77 -104.38 -19.08
CA SER A 2 -31.97 -103.52 -19.96
C SER A 2 -30.78 -102.72 -19.42
N LEU A 3 -29.64 -102.99 -20.04
CA LEU A 3 -28.29 -102.50 -19.79
C LEU A 3 -28.10 -101.00 -20.06
N HIS A 4 -27.14 -100.44 -19.32
CA HIS A 4 -26.41 -99.22 -19.58
C HIS A 4 -25.72 -99.22 -20.96
N THR A 5 -25.87 -98.11 -21.68
CA THR A 5 -24.87 -97.62 -22.64
C THR A 5 -24.50 -96.18 -22.25
N THR A 6 -23.33 -96.05 -21.65
CA THR A 6 -22.69 -94.78 -21.31
C THR A 6 -21.97 -94.27 -22.56
N THR A 7 -22.52 -93.25 -23.21
CA THR A 7 -21.80 -92.53 -24.28
C THR A 7 -21.00 -91.40 -23.63
N ILE A 8 -19.68 -91.58 -23.55
CA ILE A 8 -18.73 -90.54 -23.17
C ILE A 8 -18.70 -89.52 -24.31
N VAL A 9 -19.36 -88.37 -24.12
CA VAL A 9 -19.12 -87.19 -24.95
C VAL A 9 -17.92 -86.48 -24.33
N SER A 10 -16.75 -86.70 -24.94
CA SER A 10 -15.59 -85.85 -24.73
C SER A 10 -15.95 -84.44 -25.19
N ILE A 11 -16.32 -83.58 -24.23
CA ILE A 11 -16.33 -82.14 -24.43
C ILE A 11 -14.87 -81.75 -24.58
N LEU A 12 -14.41 -81.68 -25.83
CA LEU A 12 -13.27 -80.86 -26.21
C LEU A 12 -13.63 -79.44 -25.75
N LEU A 13 -13.08 -79.05 -24.59
CA LEU A 13 -12.96 -77.66 -24.20
C LEU A 13 -12.09 -77.00 -25.29
N PHE A 14 -12.73 -76.52 -26.34
CA PHE A 14 -12.15 -75.49 -27.17
C PHE A 14 -11.94 -74.29 -26.25
N SER A 15 -10.75 -74.19 -25.65
CA SER A 15 -10.22 -72.89 -25.25
C SER A 15 -10.45 -71.99 -26.45
N PRO A 16 -11.21 -70.89 -26.34
CA PRO A 16 -11.28 -69.93 -27.42
C PRO A 16 -9.84 -69.50 -27.69
N CYS A 17 -9.30 -69.99 -28.81
CA CYS A 17 -8.00 -69.58 -29.31
C CYS A 17 -8.21 -68.15 -29.77
N HIS A 18 -8.05 -67.21 -28.84
CA HIS A 18 -8.10 -65.80 -29.19
C HIS A 18 -6.96 -65.58 -30.18
N ALA A 19 -7.31 -65.25 -31.42
CA ALA A 19 -6.34 -65.06 -32.48
C ALA A 19 -5.35 -63.98 -32.05
N GLN A 20 -4.05 -64.26 -32.24
CA GLN A 20 -3.01 -63.28 -32.03
C GLN A 20 -3.26 -62.09 -32.96
N ILE A 21 -3.21 -60.89 -32.38
CA ILE A 21 -3.31 -59.65 -33.12
C ILE A 21 -1.98 -58.91 -33.03
N PHE A 22 -1.57 -58.32 -34.15
CA PHE A 22 -0.28 -57.61 -34.27
C PHE A 22 -0.41 -56.08 -34.15
N GLN A 23 -1.65 -55.59 -34.15
CA GLN A 23 -1.98 -54.18 -34.03
C GLN A 23 -3.21 -54.03 -33.13
N CYS A 24 -3.34 -52.86 -32.51
CA CYS A 24 -4.50 -52.57 -31.69
C CYS A 24 -5.78 -52.57 -32.54
N PRO A 25 -6.87 -53.25 -32.13
CA PRO A 25 -8.11 -53.28 -32.89
C PRO A 25 -8.88 -51.95 -32.78
N THR A 26 -8.52 -51.11 -31.80
CA THR A 26 -9.00 -49.74 -31.64
C THR A 26 -7.88 -48.76 -31.96
N THR A 27 -8.22 -47.46 -32.05
CA THR A 27 -7.20 -46.40 -32.05
C THR A 27 -6.27 -46.59 -30.85
N GLU A 28 -4.97 -46.72 -31.11
CA GLU A 28 -3.96 -46.84 -30.05
C GLU A 28 -3.78 -45.47 -29.39
N GLU A 29 -4.15 -45.38 -28.12
CA GLU A 29 -4.01 -44.17 -27.32
C GLU A 29 -2.71 -44.19 -26.53
N ARG A 30 -2.24 -43.03 -26.08
CA ARG A 30 -1.03 -42.89 -25.26
C ARG A 30 -1.38 -42.27 -23.93
N ILE A 31 -0.94 -42.90 -22.84
CA ILE A 31 -0.94 -42.30 -21.49
C ILE A 31 0.48 -41.95 -21.12
N THR A 32 0.67 -40.71 -20.69
CA THR A 32 1.90 -40.27 -20.03
C THR A 32 1.67 -40.25 -18.53
N THR A 33 2.50 -41.00 -17.80
CA THR A 33 2.45 -41.05 -16.33
C THR A 33 3.11 -39.82 -15.71
N ALA A 34 2.94 -39.64 -14.40
CA ALA A 34 3.47 -38.48 -13.68
C ALA A 34 5.00 -38.32 -13.75
N ASP A 35 5.76 -39.39 -13.98
CA ASP A 35 7.21 -39.32 -14.18
C ASP A 35 7.62 -39.13 -15.66
N GLY A 36 6.66 -38.95 -16.56
CA GLY A 36 6.90 -38.77 -18.00
C GLY A 36 7.00 -40.08 -18.77
N SER A 37 6.84 -41.24 -18.13
CA SER A 37 6.84 -42.52 -18.85
C SER A 37 5.59 -42.65 -19.71
N ILE A 38 5.78 -43.03 -20.98
CA ILE A 38 4.72 -43.19 -21.97
C ILE A 38 4.35 -44.67 -22.09
N TYR A 39 3.06 -44.95 -22.00
CA TYR A 39 2.48 -46.26 -22.25
C TYR A 39 1.50 -46.18 -23.42
N ALA A 40 1.57 -47.14 -24.32
CA ALA A 40 0.55 -47.38 -25.33
C ALA A 40 -0.61 -48.15 -24.71
N ILE A 41 -1.84 -47.69 -24.97
CA ILE A 41 -3.08 -48.31 -24.49
C ILE A 41 -3.75 -48.98 -25.66
N CYS A 42 -4.19 -50.20 -25.41
CA CYS A 42 -5.03 -50.89 -26.35
C CYS A 42 -6.29 -51.43 -25.66
N GLN A 43 -7.44 -50.85 -25.99
CA GLN A 43 -8.72 -51.27 -25.43
C GLN A 43 -9.18 -52.58 -26.06
N GLN A 44 -10.01 -53.35 -25.34
CA GLN A 44 -10.55 -54.62 -25.80
C GLN A 44 -9.44 -55.63 -26.17
N THR A 45 -8.38 -55.67 -25.37
CA THR A 45 -7.27 -56.60 -25.58
C THR A 45 -6.74 -57.16 -24.28
N ASP A 46 -6.06 -58.30 -24.37
CA ASP A 46 -5.38 -59.00 -23.28
C ASP A 46 -4.00 -59.51 -23.74
N TYR A 47 -3.06 -59.63 -22.79
CA TYR A 47 -1.77 -60.28 -22.98
C TYR A 47 -1.79 -61.70 -22.41
N GLN A 48 -1.73 -62.68 -23.30
CA GLN A 48 -1.63 -64.09 -22.93
C GLN A 48 -0.27 -64.38 -22.29
N GLY A 49 -0.28 -64.82 -21.04
CA GLY A 49 0.90 -65.17 -20.26
C GLY A 49 0.72 -64.92 -18.76
N ASP A 50 1.70 -65.35 -17.97
CA ASP A 50 1.62 -65.29 -16.50
C ASP A 50 1.54 -63.86 -15.97
N THR A 51 0.74 -63.68 -14.93
CA THR A 51 0.72 -62.44 -14.15
C THR A 51 1.89 -62.47 -13.18
N SER A 52 2.86 -61.56 -13.34
CA SER A 52 4.00 -61.48 -12.42
C SER A 52 3.58 -60.94 -11.06
N LYS A 53 2.62 -60.00 -11.06
CA LYS A 53 2.07 -59.40 -9.85
C LYS A 53 0.65 -58.90 -10.12
N PHE A 54 -0.27 -59.26 -9.24
CA PHE A 54 -1.64 -58.73 -9.27
C PHE A 54 -1.78 -57.58 -8.26
N VAL A 55 -2.38 -56.48 -8.70
CA VAL A 55 -2.69 -55.31 -7.87
C VAL A 55 -4.21 -55.13 -7.85
N GLY A 56 -4.84 -55.38 -6.71
CA GLY A 56 -6.28 -55.17 -6.52
C GLY A 56 -6.64 -53.73 -6.16
N ALA A 57 -7.94 -53.44 -6.05
CA ALA A 57 -8.49 -52.11 -5.77
C ALA A 57 -8.09 -51.05 -6.81
N VAL A 58 -7.93 -51.47 -8.05
CA VAL A 58 -7.63 -50.62 -9.20
C VAL A 58 -8.96 -50.26 -9.86
N ALA A 59 -9.35 -48.99 -9.79
CA ALA A 59 -10.64 -48.52 -10.28
C ALA A 59 -10.59 -48.03 -11.74
N THR A 60 -9.41 -47.69 -12.24
CA THR A 60 -9.24 -47.12 -13.58
C THR A 60 -8.02 -47.68 -14.32
N SER A 61 -8.05 -47.57 -15.65
CA SER A 61 -6.91 -47.84 -16.53
C SER A 61 -5.65 -47.06 -16.12
N SER A 62 -5.81 -45.81 -15.65
CA SER A 62 -4.70 -44.97 -15.18
C SER A 62 -4.05 -45.52 -13.91
N ASP A 63 -4.85 -46.04 -12.98
CA ASP A 63 -4.35 -46.67 -11.75
C ASP A 63 -3.52 -47.92 -12.06
N CYS A 64 -3.95 -48.70 -13.07
CA CYS A 64 -3.21 -49.88 -13.52
C CYS A 64 -1.86 -49.50 -14.14
N VAL A 65 -1.82 -48.47 -14.98
CA VAL A 65 -0.56 -47.95 -15.55
C VAL A 65 0.37 -47.45 -14.43
N ASN A 66 -0.17 -46.73 -13.44
CA ASN A 66 0.61 -46.25 -12.31
C ASN A 66 1.16 -47.40 -11.45
N ALA A 67 0.40 -48.49 -11.28
CA ALA A 67 0.86 -49.69 -10.60
C ALA A 67 2.03 -50.35 -11.35
N CYS A 68 1.95 -50.44 -12.68
CA CYS A 68 3.05 -50.92 -13.52
C CYS A 68 4.27 -49.99 -13.41
N ASN A 69 4.07 -48.68 -13.48
CA ASN A 69 5.17 -47.71 -13.46
C ASN A 69 5.97 -47.69 -12.15
N ARG A 70 5.32 -48.05 -11.02
CA ARG A 70 6.00 -48.21 -9.72
C ARG A 70 6.83 -49.49 -9.63
N ASP A 71 6.55 -50.47 -10.48
CA ASP A 71 7.26 -51.73 -10.52
C ASP A 71 8.35 -51.68 -11.60
N SER A 72 9.61 -51.57 -11.18
CA SER A 72 10.76 -51.47 -12.09
C SER A 72 10.90 -52.64 -13.07
N ALA A 73 10.28 -53.80 -12.78
CA ALA A 73 10.29 -54.96 -13.65
C ALA A 73 9.10 -54.98 -14.62
N CYS A 74 8.05 -54.21 -14.37
CA CYS A 74 6.87 -54.17 -15.23
C CYS A 74 7.19 -53.46 -16.55
N ARG A 75 6.72 -54.06 -17.65
CA ARG A 75 6.84 -53.52 -19.00
C ARG A 75 5.52 -53.55 -19.76
N GLN A 76 4.64 -54.47 -19.37
CA GLN A 76 3.28 -54.60 -19.88
C GLN A 76 2.31 -54.79 -18.72
N ALA A 77 1.05 -54.40 -18.89
CA ALA A 77 0.02 -54.63 -17.89
C ALA A 77 -1.35 -54.85 -18.54
N VAL A 78 -2.25 -55.50 -17.81
CA VAL A 78 -3.64 -55.74 -18.22
C VAL A 78 -4.57 -55.25 -17.12
N TYR A 79 -5.46 -54.33 -17.45
CA TYR A 79 -6.52 -53.86 -16.55
C TYR A 79 -7.75 -54.73 -16.70
N ASP A 80 -8.17 -55.35 -15.58
CA ASP A 80 -9.40 -56.10 -15.43
C ASP A 80 -10.43 -55.23 -14.71
N LYS A 81 -11.39 -54.72 -15.50
CA LYS A 81 -12.47 -53.87 -15.00
C LYS A 81 -13.46 -54.63 -14.11
N ALA A 82 -13.67 -55.93 -14.34
CA ALA A 82 -14.62 -56.73 -13.58
C ALA A 82 -14.06 -57.11 -12.21
N ALA A 83 -12.76 -57.39 -12.14
CA ALA A 83 -12.07 -57.73 -10.90
C ALA A 83 -11.58 -56.50 -10.11
N PHE A 84 -11.74 -55.27 -10.63
CA PHE A 84 -11.13 -54.05 -10.08
C PHE A 84 -9.62 -54.24 -9.83
N GLY A 85 -8.92 -54.78 -10.84
CA GLY A 85 -7.57 -55.31 -10.68
C GLY A 85 -6.66 -55.04 -11.86
N CYS A 86 -5.35 -55.07 -11.61
CA CYS A 86 -4.31 -54.88 -12.61
C CYS A 86 -3.30 -56.03 -12.56
N HIS A 87 -3.15 -56.70 -13.69
CA HIS A 87 -2.18 -57.77 -13.90
C HIS A 87 -0.90 -57.17 -14.48
N LEU A 88 0.14 -57.06 -13.66
CA LEU A 88 1.46 -56.62 -14.12
C LEU A 88 2.17 -57.77 -14.82
N LYS A 89 2.92 -57.45 -15.87
CA LYS A 89 3.65 -58.39 -16.71
C LYS A 89 5.09 -57.89 -16.91
N THR A 90 6.06 -58.77 -16.71
CA THR A 90 7.50 -58.47 -16.81
C THR A 90 8.13 -58.88 -18.15
N ASN A 91 7.52 -59.84 -18.85
CA ASN A 91 7.96 -60.29 -20.17
C ASN A 91 7.49 -59.28 -21.25
N ASN A 92 8.32 -58.99 -22.24
CA ASN A 92 8.01 -58.09 -23.36
C ASN A 92 7.41 -58.81 -24.58
N ASP A 93 7.55 -60.14 -24.64
CA ASP A 93 7.18 -60.97 -25.79
C ASP A 93 5.81 -61.63 -25.63
N LEU A 94 4.90 -61.01 -24.86
CA LEU A 94 3.57 -61.55 -24.65
C LEU A 94 2.70 -61.39 -25.89
N VAL A 95 1.91 -62.43 -26.16
CA VAL A 95 0.98 -62.47 -27.30
C VAL A 95 -0.23 -61.59 -26.97
N LEU A 96 -0.42 -60.54 -27.76
CA LEU A 96 -1.60 -59.69 -27.69
C LEU A 96 -2.78 -60.39 -28.36
N THR A 97 -3.92 -60.41 -27.67
CA THR A 97 -5.15 -61.05 -28.13
C THR A 97 -6.33 -60.09 -27.97
N GLN A 98 -7.34 -60.20 -28.82
CA GLN A 98 -8.56 -59.40 -28.69
C GLN A 98 -9.44 -59.97 -27.58
N ASN A 99 -9.81 -59.14 -26.61
CA ASN A 99 -10.70 -59.52 -25.52
C ASN A 99 -11.42 -58.28 -24.95
N GLN A 100 -12.74 -58.24 -25.08
CA GLN A 100 -13.54 -57.07 -24.68
C GLN A 100 -13.56 -56.80 -23.17
N ALA A 101 -13.18 -57.75 -22.33
CA ALA A 101 -13.17 -57.60 -20.88
C ALA A 101 -11.97 -56.78 -20.36
N PHE A 102 -10.90 -56.66 -21.15
CA PHE A 102 -9.61 -56.17 -20.69
C PHE A 102 -9.10 -54.98 -21.49
N THR A 103 -8.15 -54.26 -20.90
CA THR A 103 -7.37 -53.20 -21.57
C THR A 103 -5.90 -53.44 -21.30
N THR A 104 -5.07 -53.48 -22.35
CA THR A 104 -3.63 -53.67 -22.20
C THR A 104 -2.85 -52.36 -22.25
N PHE A 105 -1.69 -52.37 -21.61
CA PHE A 105 -0.72 -51.29 -21.61
C PHE A 105 0.65 -51.82 -21.95
N LYS A 106 1.39 -51.10 -22.80
CA LYS A 106 2.79 -51.41 -23.14
C LYS A 106 3.67 -50.21 -22.89
N PHE A 107 4.76 -50.39 -22.14
CA PHE A 107 5.78 -49.37 -21.94
C PHE A 107 6.44 -49.01 -23.28
N VAL A 108 6.59 -47.71 -23.54
CA VAL A 108 7.16 -47.19 -24.79
C VAL A 108 8.51 -46.56 -24.51
N SER A 109 8.54 -45.58 -23.61
CA SER A 109 9.73 -44.81 -23.30
C SER A 109 9.60 -44.12 -21.95
N LYS A 110 10.76 -43.80 -21.36
CA LYS A 110 10.89 -42.98 -20.15
C LYS A 110 11.98 -41.94 -20.38
N PRO A 111 11.78 -40.67 -19.97
CA PRO A 111 12.81 -39.64 -20.13
C PRO A 111 14.06 -39.95 -19.29
N THR A 112 15.23 -39.65 -19.84
CA THR A 112 16.52 -39.87 -19.19
C THR A 112 16.87 -38.69 -18.27
N GLN A 113 17.28 -38.96 -17.02
CA GLN A 113 17.71 -37.93 -16.08
C GLN A 113 18.87 -37.09 -16.64
N GLY A 114 18.77 -35.76 -16.53
CA GLY A 114 19.78 -34.80 -17.00
C GLY A 114 19.77 -34.54 -18.50
N LEU A 115 18.86 -35.17 -19.26
CA LEU A 115 18.74 -34.91 -20.70
C LEU A 115 18.16 -33.51 -20.95
N THR A 116 18.77 -32.76 -21.86
CA THR A 116 18.23 -31.48 -22.34
C THR A 116 16.93 -31.71 -23.10
N ILE A 117 15.91 -30.93 -22.78
CA ILE A 117 14.57 -31.03 -23.37
C ILE A 117 14.19 -29.72 -24.07
N THR A 118 13.41 -29.83 -25.15
CA THR A 118 12.84 -28.70 -25.89
C THR A 118 11.35 -28.49 -25.60
N GLY A 119 10.72 -29.44 -24.90
CA GLY A 119 9.33 -29.42 -24.51
C GLY A 119 9.09 -30.29 -23.27
N CYS A 120 7.99 -30.03 -22.57
CA CYS A 120 7.68 -30.71 -21.31
C CYS A 120 7.31 -32.19 -21.55
N PRO A 121 8.04 -33.17 -20.96
CA PRO A 121 7.80 -34.59 -21.21
C PRO A 121 6.43 -35.08 -20.72
N THR A 122 5.92 -34.52 -19.62
CA THR A 122 4.62 -34.87 -19.04
C THR A 122 3.46 -34.05 -19.61
N GLY A 123 3.73 -33.14 -20.55
CA GLY A 123 2.83 -32.06 -20.93
C GLY A 123 2.89 -30.90 -19.94
N GLU A 124 2.71 -29.68 -20.46
CA GLU A 124 2.62 -28.48 -19.63
C GLU A 124 1.19 -28.30 -19.12
N SER A 125 1.07 -27.81 -17.89
CA SER A 125 -0.20 -27.38 -17.32
C SER A 125 -0.10 -25.92 -16.92
N ASN A 126 -1.20 -25.18 -17.02
CA ASN A 126 -1.24 -23.81 -16.52
C ASN A 126 -1.59 -23.80 -15.04
N ILE A 127 -0.75 -23.16 -14.24
CA ILE A 127 -1.04 -22.85 -12.84
C ILE A 127 -1.25 -21.35 -12.68
N THR A 128 -2.31 -21.01 -11.98
CA THR A 128 -2.57 -19.63 -11.56
C THR A 128 -1.91 -19.43 -10.20
N SER A 129 -0.90 -18.56 -10.15
CA SER A 129 -0.33 -18.05 -8.90
C SER A 129 -1.38 -17.22 -8.15
N SER A 130 -1.29 -17.12 -6.82
CA SER A 130 -1.93 -15.99 -6.12
C SER A 130 -1.01 -14.79 -6.32
N PRO A 131 -1.47 -13.69 -6.98
CA PRO A 131 -2.86 -13.22 -7.13
C PRO A 131 -3.64 -13.53 -8.43
N GLY A 132 -3.01 -14.08 -9.46
CA GLY A 132 -3.68 -14.36 -10.74
C GLY A 132 -2.79 -14.47 -11.98
N SER A 133 -1.46 -14.36 -11.85
CA SER A 133 -0.55 -14.57 -13.00
C SER A 133 -0.53 -16.04 -13.39
N ILE A 134 -0.49 -16.31 -14.68
CA ILE A 134 -0.49 -17.66 -15.25
C ILE A 134 0.94 -18.08 -15.56
N PHE A 135 1.34 -19.21 -15.00
CA PHE A 135 2.60 -19.87 -15.28
C PHE A 135 2.34 -21.22 -15.94
N SER A 136 3.18 -21.63 -16.89
CA SER A 136 3.24 -23.03 -17.26
C SER A 136 4.07 -23.77 -16.23
N LEU A 137 3.59 -24.94 -15.83
CA LEU A 137 4.23 -25.88 -14.94
C LEU A 137 4.63 -27.11 -15.76
N CYS A 138 5.90 -27.47 -15.66
CA CYS A 138 6.40 -28.73 -16.17
C CYS A 138 7.00 -29.58 -15.04
N PRO A 139 6.30 -30.64 -14.62
CA PRO A 139 6.82 -31.55 -13.60
C PRO A 139 8.11 -32.27 -14.02
N ASN A 140 8.93 -32.62 -13.02
CA ASN A 140 10.16 -33.42 -13.20
C ASN A 140 11.16 -32.80 -14.19
N THR A 141 11.35 -31.50 -14.11
CA THR A 141 12.29 -30.76 -14.95
C THR A 141 13.05 -29.70 -14.16
N ASP A 142 14.22 -29.31 -14.66
CA ASP A 142 15.11 -28.30 -14.07
C ASP A 142 15.57 -27.28 -15.11
N TYR A 143 15.73 -26.03 -14.69
CA TYR A 143 16.46 -25.02 -15.43
C TYR A 143 17.86 -24.91 -14.84
N GLU A 144 18.82 -25.56 -15.48
CA GLU A 144 20.22 -25.52 -15.07
C GLU A 144 20.86 -24.21 -15.56
N GLY A 145 21.59 -23.54 -14.67
CA GLY A 145 22.21 -22.24 -14.92
C GLY A 145 22.10 -21.32 -13.71
N LEU A 146 22.30 -20.01 -13.89
CA LEU A 146 22.35 -19.04 -12.79
C LEU A 146 21.03 -18.99 -12.01
N THR A 147 21.14 -19.12 -10.69
CA THR A 147 20.06 -18.82 -9.74
C THR A 147 20.30 -17.43 -9.15
N THR A 148 19.33 -16.54 -9.27
CA THR A 148 19.41 -15.16 -8.78
C THR A 148 18.93 -15.02 -7.34
N ASN A 149 18.02 -15.90 -6.89
CA ASN A 149 17.48 -15.91 -5.54
C ASN A 149 16.99 -17.34 -5.17
N VAL A 150 17.06 -17.72 -3.90
CA VAL A 150 16.50 -18.97 -3.37
C VAL A 150 15.49 -18.63 -2.27
N VAL A 151 14.27 -19.14 -2.40
CA VAL A 151 13.18 -18.96 -1.43
C VAL A 151 12.90 -20.29 -0.75
N GLU A 152 12.94 -20.31 0.59
CA GLU A 152 12.72 -21.51 1.40
C GLU A 152 11.26 -21.62 1.88
N GLY A 153 10.87 -22.79 2.42
CA GLY A 153 9.52 -23.02 2.96
C GLY A 153 8.43 -23.16 1.91
N ILE A 154 8.81 -23.42 0.66
CA ILE A 154 7.90 -23.60 -0.47
C ILE A 154 7.44 -25.05 -0.49
N ILE A 155 6.12 -25.29 -0.45
CA ILE A 155 5.56 -26.64 -0.37
C ILE A 155 4.96 -27.12 -1.69
N SER A 156 4.77 -26.23 -2.66
CA SER A 156 4.23 -26.57 -3.98
C SER A 156 4.78 -25.70 -5.10
N ALA A 157 4.65 -26.18 -6.34
CA ALA A 157 4.99 -25.39 -7.52
C ALA A 157 4.13 -24.12 -7.67
N ARG A 158 2.91 -24.12 -7.13
CA ARG A 158 2.05 -22.91 -7.05
C ARG A 158 2.62 -21.88 -6.08
N ASP A 159 3.17 -22.31 -4.95
CA ASP A 159 3.82 -21.39 -4.01
C ASP A 159 5.11 -20.83 -4.60
N CYS A 160 5.85 -21.65 -5.36
CA CYS A 160 7.02 -21.19 -6.12
C CYS A 160 6.64 -20.16 -7.19
N SER A 161 5.49 -20.30 -7.87
CA SER A 161 5.03 -19.31 -8.84
C SER A 161 4.61 -17.99 -8.18
N THR A 162 3.97 -18.05 -7.01
CA THR A 162 3.74 -16.86 -6.19
C THR A 162 5.06 -16.21 -5.75
N ALA A 163 6.07 -16.99 -5.34
CA ALA A 163 7.39 -16.45 -5.00
C ALA A 163 8.08 -15.75 -6.19
N CYS A 164 7.93 -16.32 -7.40
CA CYS A 164 8.41 -15.71 -8.64
C CYS A 164 7.71 -14.37 -8.92
N VAL A 165 6.38 -14.27 -8.76
CA VAL A 165 5.64 -13.01 -8.96
C VAL A 165 6.16 -11.88 -8.07
N ARG A 166 6.58 -12.18 -6.84
CA ARG A 166 7.12 -11.19 -5.90
C ARG A 166 8.50 -10.66 -6.29
N ASN A 167 9.19 -11.32 -7.23
CA ASN A 167 10.47 -10.89 -7.74
C ASN A 167 10.27 -10.26 -9.13
N VAL A 168 10.47 -8.94 -9.22
CA VAL A 168 10.25 -8.15 -10.45
C VAL A 168 10.98 -8.73 -11.68
N GLN A 169 12.16 -9.30 -11.46
CA GLN A 169 13.04 -9.84 -12.50
C GLN A 169 12.77 -11.33 -12.82
N CYS A 170 11.84 -11.98 -12.11
CA CYS A 170 11.56 -13.39 -12.33
C CYS A 170 10.61 -13.61 -13.52
N SER A 171 11.07 -14.42 -14.47
CA SER A 171 10.26 -14.98 -15.56
C SER A 171 10.16 -16.51 -15.49
N GLN A 172 11.02 -17.15 -14.69
CA GLN A 172 11.06 -18.60 -14.52
C GLN A 172 11.72 -19.00 -13.19
N ALA A 173 11.30 -20.14 -12.64
CA ALA A 173 11.83 -20.68 -11.40
C ALA A 173 11.78 -22.22 -11.39
N VAL A 174 12.48 -22.82 -10.45
CA VAL A 174 12.49 -24.28 -10.24
C VAL A 174 12.07 -24.59 -8.81
N PHE A 175 11.01 -25.36 -8.63
CA PHE A 175 10.57 -25.87 -7.34
C PHE A 175 11.25 -27.20 -7.04
N GLN A 176 11.95 -27.28 -5.90
CA GLN A 176 12.55 -28.52 -5.41
C GLN A 176 11.73 -29.14 -4.29
N LYS A 177 11.17 -30.33 -4.58
CA LYS A 177 10.24 -31.04 -3.69
C LYS A 177 10.91 -31.51 -2.39
N SER A 178 12.15 -31.97 -2.47
CA SER A 178 12.86 -32.59 -1.34
C SER A 178 13.33 -31.59 -0.30
N SER A 179 13.73 -30.39 -0.72
CA SER A 179 14.24 -29.34 0.16
C SER A 179 13.22 -28.23 0.45
N SER A 180 12.02 -28.31 -0.14
CA SER A 180 10.98 -27.27 0.00
C SER A 180 11.50 -25.87 -0.38
N GLN A 181 12.23 -25.79 -1.50
CA GLN A 181 12.87 -24.56 -1.98
C GLN A 181 12.41 -24.20 -3.39
N CYS A 182 12.37 -22.90 -3.68
CA CYS A 182 12.13 -22.34 -5.01
C CYS A 182 13.35 -21.55 -5.46
N PHE A 183 13.96 -21.97 -6.56
CA PHE A 183 15.14 -21.35 -7.16
C PHE A 183 14.70 -20.40 -8.26
N ILE A 184 14.79 -19.09 -8.00
CA ILE A 184 14.53 -18.05 -9.00
C ILE A 184 15.70 -18.00 -9.97
N LYS A 185 15.42 -18.17 -11.26
CA LYS A 185 16.46 -18.31 -12.28
C LYS A 185 16.77 -16.98 -12.97
N GLY A 186 17.97 -16.90 -13.55
CA GLY A 186 18.39 -15.79 -14.42
C GLY A 186 17.67 -15.78 -15.78
N ALA A 187 18.23 -15.03 -16.74
CA ALA A 187 17.63 -14.89 -18.06
C ALA A 187 17.56 -16.22 -18.83
N SER A 188 16.45 -16.49 -19.54
CA SER A 188 16.19 -17.80 -20.19
C SER A 188 17.26 -18.21 -21.20
N LYS A 189 17.90 -17.24 -21.86
CA LYS A 189 18.97 -17.48 -22.85
C LYS A 189 20.20 -18.19 -22.24
N ASP A 190 20.39 -18.08 -20.93
CA ASP A 190 21.54 -18.60 -20.21
C ASP A 190 21.21 -19.90 -19.45
N LEU A 191 20.00 -20.45 -19.65
CA LEU A 191 19.50 -21.63 -18.95
C LEU A 191 19.36 -22.83 -19.90
N ARG A 192 19.69 -24.00 -19.37
CA ARG A 192 19.45 -25.29 -20.03
C ARG A 192 18.26 -25.98 -19.38
N TRP A 193 17.18 -26.21 -20.14
CA TRP A 193 16.03 -26.96 -19.64
C TRP A 193 16.31 -28.46 -19.73
N THR A 194 16.25 -29.16 -18.61
CA THR A 194 16.58 -30.59 -18.51
C THR A 194 15.49 -31.37 -17.80
N TYR A 195 15.36 -32.66 -18.12
CA TYR A 195 14.52 -33.57 -17.36
C TYR A 195 15.21 -34.01 -16.08
N LYS A 196 14.56 -33.80 -14.93
CA LYS A 196 15.13 -34.10 -13.62
C LYS A 196 14.03 -34.36 -12.61
N THR A 197 13.92 -35.60 -12.16
CA THR A 197 12.91 -35.99 -11.15
C THR A 197 13.15 -35.27 -9.83
N GLY A 198 12.05 -34.94 -9.14
CA GLY A 198 12.09 -34.23 -7.86
C GLY A 198 12.12 -32.70 -7.97
N LEU A 199 12.26 -32.17 -9.19
CA LEU A 199 12.22 -30.74 -9.50
C LEU A 199 11.06 -30.45 -10.45
N ASP A 200 10.41 -29.30 -10.30
CA ASP A 200 9.40 -28.84 -11.25
C ASP A 200 9.77 -27.45 -11.75
N THR A 201 9.85 -27.26 -13.06
CA THR A 201 10.05 -25.93 -13.62
C THR A 201 8.74 -25.19 -13.79
N ILE A 202 8.80 -23.87 -13.60
CA ILE A 202 7.72 -22.95 -13.93
C ILE A 202 8.25 -21.80 -14.79
N ARG A 203 7.45 -21.36 -15.77
CA ARG A 203 7.74 -20.16 -16.58
C ARG A 203 6.49 -19.31 -16.75
N THR A 204 6.65 -18.00 -16.79
CA THR A 204 5.54 -17.07 -16.97
C THR A 204 4.93 -17.22 -18.36
N VAL A 205 3.60 -17.41 -18.43
CA VAL A 205 2.83 -17.45 -19.68
C VAL A 205 2.07 -16.13 -19.87
N ALA A 206 1.40 -15.68 -18.82
CA ALA A 206 0.78 -14.37 -18.75
C ALA A 206 1.05 -13.77 -17.38
N LYS A 207 1.77 -12.65 -17.36
CA LYS A 207 1.94 -11.85 -16.15
C LYS A 207 0.69 -10.99 -15.99
N LEU A 208 0.20 -10.82 -14.76
CA LEU A 208 -0.78 -9.77 -14.50
C LEU A 208 -0.13 -8.42 -14.83
N ASP A 209 -0.75 -7.68 -15.73
CA ASP A 209 -0.36 -6.30 -16.01
C ASP A 209 -0.76 -5.40 -14.83
N ASP A 210 -0.04 -4.30 -14.64
CA ASP A 210 -0.44 -3.30 -13.66
C ASP A 210 -1.87 -2.81 -13.96
N ALA A 211 -2.66 -2.60 -12.90
CA ALA A 211 -4.10 -2.32 -12.92
C ALA A 211 -5.04 -3.50 -13.24
N SER A 212 -4.52 -4.73 -13.45
CA SER A 212 -5.36 -5.93 -13.59
C SER A 212 -6.16 -6.20 -12.32
N ARG A 213 -7.48 -6.43 -12.41
CA ARG A 213 -8.32 -6.78 -11.26
C ARG A 213 -7.87 -8.12 -10.66
N VAL A 214 -7.77 -8.18 -9.33
CA VAL A 214 -7.43 -9.41 -8.59
C VAL A 214 -8.46 -9.67 -7.49
N THR A 215 -8.67 -10.95 -7.15
CA THR A 215 -9.67 -11.38 -6.14
C THR A 215 -9.04 -11.79 -4.80
N SER A 216 -7.70 -11.81 -4.72
CA SER A 216 -6.92 -12.16 -3.53
C SER A 216 -5.63 -11.36 -3.49
N CYS A 217 -5.04 -11.24 -2.30
CA CYS A 217 -3.82 -10.46 -2.09
C CYS A 217 -2.60 -11.01 -2.86
N PRO A 218 -2.00 -10.23 -3.79
CA PRO A 218 -0.80 -10.60 -4.54
C PRO A 218 0.43 -11.02 -3.74
N GLY A 219 0.78 -10.24 -2.73
CA GLY A 219 1.95 -10.47 -1.89
C GLY A 219 1.73 -11.48 -0.76
N GLY A 220 0.52 -12.04 -0.62
CA GLY A 220 0.07 -12.65 0.62
C GLY A 220 -0.11 -11.62 1.74
N PHE A 221 -1.01 -11.89 2.67
CA PHE A 221 -1.21 -10.99 3.81
C PHE A 221 -0.09 -11.18 4.83
N THR A 222 0.55 -10.08 5.20
CA THR A 222 1.40 -9.99 6.39
C THR A 222 0.78 -9.02 7.36
N ASN A 223 0.88 -9.28 8.66
CA ASN A 223 0.36 -8.36 9.66
C ASN A 223 1.49 -7.46 10.14
N ILE A 224 1.25 -6.16 10.11
CA ILE A 224 2.06 -5.19 10.85
C ILE A 224 1.28 -4.75 12.07
N THR A 225 1.96 -4.64 13.20
CA THR A 225 1.38 -4.09 14.42
C THR A 225 2.06 -2.76 14.69
N THR A 226 1.26 -1.71 14.86
CA THR A 226 1.79 -0.41 15.25
C THR A 226 2.23 -0.42 16.71
N ASP A 227 3.06 0.54 17.12
CA ASP A 227 3.42 0.75 18.53
C ASP A 227 2.20 1.00 19.43
N SER A 228 1.08 1.42 18.84
CA SER A 228 -0.21 1.59 19.51
C SER A 228 -1.04 0.31 19.61
N GLY A 229 -0.52 -0.83 19.13
CA GLY A 229 -1.18 -2.13 19.19
C GLY A 229 -2.19 -2.41 18.07
N ALA A 230 -2.35 -1.52 17.08
CA ALA A 230 -3.24 -1.78 15.94
C ALA A 230 -2.60 -2.73 14.92
N GLY A 231 -3.32 -3.78 14.58
CA GLY A 231 -2.95 -4.72 13.53
C GLY A 231 -3.50 -4.30 12.16
N PHE A 232 -2.61 -4.17 11.19
CA PHE A 232 -2.96 -3.99 9.78
C PHE A 232 -2.51 -5.20 8.99
N ALA A 233 -3.39 -5.72 8.14
CA ALA A 233 -3.03 -6.68 7.11
C ALA A 233 -2.47 -5.91 5.92
N THR A 234 -1.19 -6.08 5.62
CA THR A 234 -0.53 -5.52 4.44
C THR A 234 -0.52 -6.54 3.31
N CYS A 235 -0.67 -6.04 2.10
CA CYS A 235 -0.65 -6.81 0.88
C CYS A 235 0.31 -6.17 -0.12
N ALA A 236 1.45 -6.82 -0.38
CA ALA A 236 2.39 -6.31 -1.38
C ALA A 236 1.86 -6.52 -2.82
N PHE A 237 2.34 -5.72 -3.77
CA PHE A 237 2.01 -5.76 -5.19
C PHE A 237 0.53 -5.49 -5.52
N SER A 238 -0.12 -4.64 -4.74
CA SER A 238 -1.53 -4.32 -4.89
C SER A 238 -1.83 -2.84 -4.76
N ASP A 239 -2.91 -2.43 -5.41
CA ASP A 239 -3.54 -1.12 -5.24
C ASP A 239 -5.07 -1.27 -5.14
N PHE A 240 -5.72 -0.25 -4.61
CA PHE A 240 -7.18 -0.11 -4.64
C PHE A 240 -7.56 0.81 -5.78
N ASN A 241 -8.43 0.34 -6.67
CA ASN A 241 -8.95 1.15 -7.77
C ASN A 241 -10.07 2.07 -7.27
N ALA A 242 -9.68 3.03 -6.44
CA ALA A 242 -10.53 4.00 -5.79
C ALA A 242 -9.82 5.36 -5.76
N PRO A 243 -10.57 6.47 -5.88
CA PRO A 243 -10.00 7.79 -5.70
C PRO A 243 -9.33 7.88 -4.32
N SER A 244 -8.12 8.44 -4.28
CA SER A 244 -7.44 8.75 -3.03
C SER A 244 -8.31 9.75 -2.26
N ILE A 245 -8.81 9.35 -1.09
CA ILE A 245 -9.57 10.22 -0.18
C ILE A 245 -9.04 9.99 1.24
N GLU A 246 -9.09 11.00 2.09
CA GLU A 246 -8.35 11.03 3.37
C GLU A 246 -9.12 10.36 4.54
N ILE A 247 -10.15 9.52 4.27
CA ILE A 247 -10.90 8.69 5.25
C ILE A 247 -11.49 7.47 4.48
N GLN A 248 -11.40 6.16 4.83
CA GLN A 248 -10.94 5.35 5.97
C GLN A 248 -10.75 3.87 5.49
N ASP A 249 -10.09 3.05 6.32
CA ASP A 249 -9.91 1.57 6.31
C ASP A 249 -8.82 0.95 5.43
N ASP A 250 -8.56 1.54 4.26
CA ASP A 250 -7.65 0.98 3.27
C ASP A 250 -6.64 2.03 2.76
N ALA A 251 -5.39 1.64 2.49
CA ALA A 251 -4.34 2.53 1.96
C ALA A 251 -3.40 1.81 0.99
N SER A 252 -2.69 2.53 0.13
CA SER A 252 -1.66 2.00 -0.76
C SER A 252 -0.34 2.75 -0.61
N HIS A 253 0.74 2.08 -0.22
CA HIS A 253 2.08 2.64 -0.14
C HIS A 253 2.82 2.52 -1.47
N ASP A 254 3.20 3.67 -2.04
CA ASP A 254 4.05 3.80 -3.23
C ASP A 254 5.53 3.67 -2.84
N SER A 255 6.10 2.51 -3.13
CA SER A 255 7.49 2.20 -2.79
C SER A 255 8.53 3.00 -3.59
N LYS A 256 8.17 3.50 -4.78
CA LYS A 256 9.06 4.24 -5.68
C LYS A 256 9.13 5.71 -5.28
N ASN A 257 7.97 6.32 -5.03
CA ASN A 257 7.89 7.74 -4.69
C ASN A 257 7.89 8.01 -3.18
N LYS A 258 7.87 6.96 -2.34
CA LYS A 258 7.85 7.04 -0.86
C LYS A 258 6.62 7.79 -0.34
N LEU A 259 5.47 7.56 -0.97
CA LEU A 259 4.19 8.20 -0.64
C LEU A 259 3.18 7.14 -0.17
N CYS A 260 2.23 7.52 0.68
CA CYS A 260 1.13 6.65 1.08
C CYS A 260 -0.20 7.28 0.65
N HIS A 261 -0.99 6.53 -0.13
CA HIS A 261 -2.25 6.97 -0.70
C HIS A 261 -3.38 6.39 0.15
N ILE A 262 -4.07 7.22 0.92
CA ILE A 262 -5.24 6.78 1.70
C ILE A 262 -6.42 6.63 0.75
N LYS A 263 -7.17 5.54 0.88
CA LYS A 263 -8.29 5.18 0.00
C LYS A 263 -9.60 5.23 0.78
N GLY A 264 -10.68 5.48 0.06
CA GLY A 264 -12.02 5.66 0.64
C GLY A 264 -12.71 4.39 1.09
N ASN A 265 -13.78 4.54 1.87
CA ASN A 265 -14.64 3.44 2.30
C ASN A 265 -15.18 2.65 1.08
N LEU A 266 -14.65 1.45 0.88
CA LEU A 266 -15.05 0.55 -0.18
C LEU A 266 -15.89 -0.57 0.45
N THR A 267 -17.21 -0.47 0.30
CA THR A 267 -18.14 -1.56 0.66
C THR A 267 -17.85 -2.88 -0.08
N ALA A 268 -17.00 -2.83 -1.12
CA ALA A 268 -16.30 -3.96 -1.73
C ALA A 268 -15.04 -3.45 -2.44
N PRO A 269 -13.83 -3.54 -1.85
CA PRO A 269 -12.62 -3.03 -2.48
C PRO A 269 -12.33 -3.80 -3.77
N VAL A 270 -12.25 -3.09 -4.89
CA VAL A 270 -11.78 -3.67 -6.14
C VAL A 270 -10.26 -3.59 -6.13
N TRP A 271 -9.64 -4.71 -5.81
CA TRP A 271 -8.20 -4.87 -5.82
C TRP A 271 -7.67 -4.89 -7.24
N THR A 272 -6.57 -4.21 -7.46
CA THR A 272 -5.77 -4.33 -8.68
C THR A 272 -4.35 -4.74 -8.35
N PHE A 273 -3.77 -5.56 -9.22
CA PHE A 273 -2.34 -5.85 -9.17
C PHE A 273 -1.55 -4.60 -9.54
N ASN A 274 -0.55 -4.26 -8.75
CA ASN A 274 0.36 -3.18 -9.08
C ASN A 274 1.73 -3.40 -8.43
N GLN A 275 2.78 -3.56 -9.24
CA GLN A 275 4.12 -3.88 -8.74
C GLN A 275 4.76 -2.79 -7.87
N GLN A 276 4.30 -1.54 -7.99
CA GLN A 276 4.84 -0.38 -7.27
C GLN A 276 4.23 -0.20 -5.87
N TYR A 277 3.02 -0.72 -5.65
CA TYR A 277 2.23 -0.40 -4.47
C TYR A 277 2.09 -1.57 -3.49
N THR A 278 1.89 -1.25 -2.22
CA THR A 278 1.53 -2.19 -1.15
C THR A 278 0.26 -1.69 -0.48
N SER A 279 -0.82 -2.46 -0.56
CA SER A 279 -2.07 -2.12 0.11
C SER A 279 -1.99 -2.44 1.61
N LEU A 280 -2.68 -1.68 2.43
CA LEU A 280 -2.86 -1.90 3.85
C LEU A 280 -4.36 -1.91 4.14
N GLN A 281 -4.82 -2.88 4.92
CA GLN A 281 -6.20 -3.05 5.35
C GLN A 281 -6.24 -3.28 6.86
N LEU A 282 -7.21 -2.66 7.55
CA LEU A 282 -7.41 -2.90 8.98
C LEU A 282 -7.94 -4.33 9.22
N GLY A 283 -7.27 -5.12 10.06
CA GLY A 283 -7.69 -6.51 10.33
C GLY A 283 -8.96 -6.58 11.19
N ASN A 284 -9.89 -7.48 10.84
CA ASN A 284 -11.04 -7.83 11.69
C ASN A 284 -10.59 -8.57 12.96
N THR A 285 -10.09 -7.85 13.96
CA THR A 285 -9.80 -8.43 15.28
C THR A 285 -10.97 -8.20 16.24
N THR A 286 -11.77 -9.25 16.42
CA THR A 286 -12.68 -9.45 17.53
C THR A 286 -11.90 -9.67 18.83
N SER A 287 -11.57 -8.59 19.54
CA SER A 287 -11.53 -8.56 21.01
C SER A 287 -11.01 -7.20 21.48
N SER A 288 -11.61 -6.75 22.57
CA SER A 288 -11.32 -5.54 23.33
C SER A 288 -9.88 -5.51 23.85
N ALA A 289 -8.92 -5.22 22.97
CA ALA A 289 -7.68 -4.57 23.34
C ALA A 289 -7.80 -3.14 22.78
N THR A 290 -7.81 -2.15 23.67
CA THR A 290 -7.83 -0.70 23.41
C THR A 290 -7.55 -0.38 21.95
N ALA A 291 -8.62 -0.06 21.19
CA ALA A 291 -8.49 0.45 19.85
C ALA A 291 -7.38 1.49 19.85
N ALA A 292 -6.32 1.26 19.08
CA ALA A 292 -5.28 2.25 18.89
C ALA A 292 -6.01 3.56 18.54
N LYS A 293 -5.96 4.53 19.45
CA LYS A 293 -6.51 5.86 19.19
C LYS A 293 -5.90 6.32 17.87
N LEU A 294 -6.75 6.47 16.86
CA LEU A 294 -6.42 6.94 15.52
C LEU A 294 -5.36 8.06 15.62
N GLY A 295 -4.18 7.85 15.00
CA GLY A 295 -3.22 8.92 14.80
C GLY A 295 -1.74 8.66 15.12
N LYS A 296 -1.14 7.51 14.77
CA LYS A 296 0.34 7.35 14.60
C LYS A 296 0.58 6.26 13.55
N TRP A 297 1.43 6.40 12.52
CA TRP A 297 2.77 6.98 12.40
C TRP A 297 2.81 8.16 11.42
N SER A 298 3.82 9.02 11.31
CA SER A 298 5.22 9.12 11.73
C SER A 298 5.53 10.62 11.89
N ASN A 299 6.80 11.02 12.01
CA ASN A 299 7.37 12.37 11.78
C ASN A 299 6.56 13.31 10.84
N VAL A 300 5.44 13.86 11.29
CA VAL A 300 4.59 14.78 10.51
C VAL A 300 4.15 15.88 11.47
N ILE A 301 5.00 16.90 11.48
CA ILE A 301 4.62 18.31 11.52
C ILE A 301 3.14 18.50 11.19
N GLN A 302 2.35 18.94 12.18
CA GLN A 302 1.05 19.52 11.88
C GLN A 302 1.33 20.87 11.21
N PHE A 303 1.00 21.01 9.94
CA PHE A 303 0.96 22.34 9.32
C PHE A 303 -0.05 23.18 10.10
N SER A 304 0.38 24.36 10.53
CA SER A 304 -0.51 25.36 11.11
C SER A 304 -1.68 25.56 10.14
N ILE A 305 -2.91 25.60 10.64
CA ILE A 305 -4.00 26.25 9.91
C ILE A 305 -3.47 27.67 9.69
N ILE A 306 -3.29 28.11 8.46
CA ILE A 306 -3.08 29.52 8.15
C ILE A 306 -4.51 30.07 8.09
N PRO A 307 -5.04 30.74 9.14
CA PRO A 307 -6.28 31.44 8.97
C PRO A 307 -5.93 32.71 8.23
N VAL A 308 -6.15 32.70 6.92
CA VAL A 308 -6.46 33.95 6.25
C VAL A 308 -7.83 34.31 6.79
N ALA A 309 -7.89 35.25 7.74
CA ALA A 309 -9.13 35.96 7.99
C ALA A 309 -9.48 36.68 6.69
N ALA A 310 -10.31 36.06 5.85
CA ALA A 310 -10.81 36.66 4.63
C ALA A 310 -11.81 37.74 5.05
N GLN A 311 -11.32 38.93 5.34
CA GLN A 311 -12.19 40.11 5.38
C GLN A 311 -12.82 40.27 4.01
N ARG A 312 -14.14 40.49 3.99
CA ARG A 312 -14.88 40.87 2.79
C ARG A 312 -14.52 42.31 2.41
N MET A 313 -13.28 42.56 2.01
CA MET A 313 -12.85 43.78 1.31
C MET A 313 -13.03 43.57 -0.18
N TRP A 314 -14.17 44.00 -0.72
CA TRP A 314 -14.38 44.39 -2.13
C TRP A 314 -13.82 43.53 -3.28
N PHE A 315 -13.49 42.26 -3.03
CA PHE A 315 -13.26 41.26 -4.06
C PHE A 315 -14.11 40.05 -3.71
N LEU A 316 -14.82 39.52 -4.72
CA LEU A 316 -15.43 38.20 -4.70
C LEU A 316 -14.31 37.15 -4.63
N GLY A 317 -13.65 37.06 -3.47
CA GLY A 317 -12.53 36.16 -3.22
C GLY A 317 -13.00 34.95 -2.43
N ILE A 318 -13.15 33.82 -3.11
CA ILE A 318 -13.25 32.51 -2.48
C ILE A 318 -11.86 32.19 -1.90
N THR A 319 -11.77 31.82 -0.62
CA THR A 319 -10.51 31.29 -0.08
C THR A 319 -10.31 29.89 -0.66
N GLN A 320 -9.54 29.81 -1.75
CA GLN A 320 -9.09 28.55 -2.33
C GLN A 320 -7.69 28.28 -1.82
N PHE A 321 -7.51 27.15 -1.13
CA PHE A 321 -6.18 26.54 -1.05
C PHE A 321 -5.89 26.00 -2.46
N ALA A 322 -4.70 26.26 -2.98
CA ALA A 322 -4.29 25.74 -4.27
C ALA A 322 -2.91 25.12 -4.15
N ASP A 323 -2.73 23.93 -4.73
CA ASP A 323 -1.41 23.38 -4.92
C ASP A 323 -0.88 23.90 -6.25
N CYS A 324 0.25 24.61 -6.22
CA CYS A 324 0.95 25.04 -7.42
C CYS A 324 1.84 23.90 -7.92
N ASN A 325 1.62 23.46 -9.16
CA ASN A 325 2.51 22.54 -9.84
C ASN A 325 3.74 23.32 -10.36
N PHE A 326 4.85 23.26 -9.62
CA PHE A 326 6.07 24.02 -9.93
C PHE A 326 6.81 23.60 -11.22
N LEU A 327 6.39 22.50 -11.87
CA LEU A 327 6.91 22.11 -13.19
C LEU A 327 6.10 22.71 -14.34
N THR A 328 4.82 23.03 -14.11
CA THR A 328 3.89 23.46 -15.17
C THR A 328 3.26 24.83 -14.94
N GLY A 329 3.42 25.42 -13.75
CA GLY A 329 2.75 26.67 -13.34
C GLY A 329 1.24 26.51 -13.07
N ALA A 330 0.71 25.28 -13.10
CA ALA A 330 -0.72 25.04 -12.93
C ALA A 330 -1.13 25.13 -11.46
N VAL A 331 -2.16 25.91 -11.16
CA VAL A 331 -2.75 26.09 -9.84
C VAL A 331 -3.94 25.12 -9.72
N SER A 332 -3.87 24.14 -8.81
CA SER A 332 -4.96 23.20 -8.58
C SER A 332 -6.08 23.86 -7.75
N GLN A 333 -7.34 23.58 -8.09
CA GLN A 333 -8.44 23.87 -7.16
C GLN A 333 -8.45 22.79 -6.09
N ARG A 334 -7.98 23.11 -4.87
CA ARG A 334 -8.19 22.22 -3.72
C ARG A 334 -9.61 22.41 -3.23
N THR A 335 -10.43 21.36 -3.31
CA THR A 335 -11.64 21.28 -2.49
C THR A 335 -11.18 20.94 -1.07
N VAL A 336 -11.40 21.85 -0.11
CA VAL A 336 -11.19 21.65 1.33
C VAL A 336 -11.96 20.39 1.71
N ALA A 337 -11.29 19.24 1.89
CA ALA A 337 -11.97 17.96 2.05
C ALA A 337 -11.67 17.25 3.39
N ASN A 338 -10.65 17.64 4.16
CA ASN A 338 -10.14 16.77 5.24
C ASN A 338 -9.84 17.40 6.58
N THR A 339 -10.23 18.64 6.78
CA THR A 339 -10.27 19.28 8.08
C THR A 339 -11.72 19.36 8.50
N LYS A 340 -12.23 18.35 9.23
CA LYS A 340 -13.48 18.50 10.02
C LYS A 340 -13.32 19.53 11.17
N HIS A 341 -12.39 20.48 11.01
CA HIS A 341 -11.78 21.31 12.06
C HIS A 341 -11.54 22.76 11.60
N ASP A 342 -11.92 23.13 10.38
CA ASP A 342 -11.71 24.50 9.91
C ASP A 342 -12.79 25.41 10.49
N ILE A 343 -12.39 26.16 11.52
CA ILE A 343 -13.12 27.33 11.98
C ILE A 343 -12.62 28.52 11.16
N MET A 344 -13.49 29.04 10.29
CA MET A 344 -13.27 30.32 9.64
C MET A 344 -14.05 31.39 10.39
N PHE A 345 -13.55 32.62 10.31
CA PHE A 345 -14.26 33.81 10.74
C PHE A 345 -14.46 34.62 9.45
N ILE A 346 -15.69 34.67 8.93
CA ILE A 346 -16.05 35.44 7.73
C ILE A 346 -17.27 36.33 8.03
N GLY A 347 -17.18 37.64 7.76
CA GLY A 347 -18.28 38.57 8.01
C GLY A 347 -17.93 40.06 7.82
N PRO A 348 -18.84 41.00 8.18
CA PRO A 348 -18.56 42.44 8.19
C PRO A 348 -17.46 42.82 9.22
N MET A 349 -17.12 44.10 9.31
CA MET A 349 -16.01 44.62 10.17
C MET A 349 -16.16 44.17 11.63
N GLY A 350 -15.45 43.10 12.00
CA GLY A 350 -15.37 42.60 13.36
C GLY A 350 -16.48 41.65 13.81
N GLY A 351 -16.22 40.95 14.91
CA GLY A 351 -17.26 40.23 15.68
C GLY A 351 -17.75 38.96 14.99
N GLN A 352 -16.89 38.31 14.21
CA GLN A 352 -17.25 37.13 13.45
C GLN A 352 -17.23 35.90 14.35
N THR A 353 -18.35 35.19 14.41
CA THR A 353 -18.46 33.91 15.11
C THR A 353 -17.90 32.79 14.25
N GLY A 354 -17.30 31.78 14.87
CA GLY A 354 -16.74 30.66 14.14
C GLY A 354 -17.80 29.88 13.34
N GLU A 355 -17.40 29.38 12.18
CA GLU A 355 -18.22 28.50 11.32
C GLU A 355 -17.44 27.24 10.95
N LEU A 356 -18.15 26.12 10.78
CA LEU A 356 -17.58 24.83 10.43
C LEU A 356 -18.01 24.43 9.02
N HIS A 357 -17.05 24.10 8.16
CA HIS A 357 -17.31 23.46 6.87
C HIS A 357 -17.39 21.95 7.01
N ASN A 358 -18.47 21.36 6.50
CA ASN A 358 -18.54 19.93 6.28
C ASN A 358 -18.35 19.65 4.79
N PRO A 359 -17.21 19.06 4.38
CA PRO A 359 -16.90 18.83 2.98
C PRO A 359 -17.73 17.72 2.34
N SER A 360 -18.16 16.73 3.13
CA SER A 360 -19.01 15.63 2.62
C SER A 360 -20.39 16.11 2.19
N THR A 361 -20.89 17.18 2.79
CA THR A 361 -22.18 17.79 2.46
C THR A 361 -22.02 19.13 1.73
N ASN A 362 -20.78 19.63 1.62
CA ASN A 362 -20.43 20.96 1.16
C ASN A 362 -21.27 22.09 1.81
N LYS A 363 -21.44 22.02 3.15
CA LYS A 363 -22.23 22.99 3.92
C LYS A 363 -21.39 23.66 5.00
N TRP A 364 -21.55 24.97 5.12
CA TRP A 364 -21.07 25.76 6.25
C TRP A 364 -22.14 25.84 7.34
N THR A 365 -21.73 25.70 8.59
CA THR A 365 -22.60 25.81 9.77
C THR A 365 -22.01 26.80 10.75
N ILE A 366 -22.74 27.86 11.07
CA ILE A 366 -22.32 28.82 12.08
C ILE A 366 -22.41 28.16 13.46
N LEU A 367 -21.31 28.23 14.21
CA LEU A 367 -21.19 27.72 15.57
C LEU A 367 -21.39 28.86 16.57
N GLN A 368 -22.65 29.16 16.90
CA GLN A 368 -23.05 30.30 17.74
C GLN A 368 -22.30 30.43 19.08
N GLY A 369 -21.81 29.33 19.65
CA GLY A 369 -21.03 29.34 20.89
C GLY A 369 -19.53 29.62 20.72
N THR A 370 -19.02 29.75 19.49
CA THR A 370 -17.61 30.04 19.18
C THR A 370 -17.39 31.53 18.92
N VAL A 371 -17.74 32.33 19.93
CA VAL A 371 -17.68 33.79 19.86
C VAL A 371 -16.21 34.30 19.83
N PRO A 372 -15.90 35.42 19.14
CA PRO A 372 -14.53 35.87 18.91
C PRO A 372 -13.97 36.76 20.02
N GLU A 373 -14.79 37.29 20.94
CA GLU A 373 -14.38 38.24 21.97
C GLU A 373 -13.18 37.74 22.80
N PRO A 374 -13.10 36.45 23.18
CA PRO A 374 -11.94 35.95 23.92
C PRO A 374 -10.63 36.01 23.13
N LEU A 375 -10.65 35.82 21.81
CA LEU A 375 -9.43 35.80 21.00
C LEU A 375 -8.93 37.19 20.59
N LEU A 376 -9.68 38.26 20.86
CA LEU A 376 -9.36 39.61 20.38
C LEU A 376 -7.99 40.10 20.86
N ALA A 377 -7.12 40.39 19.91
CA ALA A 377 -5.85 41.06 20.13
C ALA A 377 -6.04 42.58 20.00
N LYS A 378 -6.30 43.25 21.12
CA LYS A 378 -6.47 44.73 21.18
C LYS A 378 -5.42 45.46 20.34
N ASP A 379 -5.93 46.30 19.44
CA ASP A 379 -5.19 46.99 18.38
C ASP A 379 -5.70 48.44 18.27
N ARG A 380 -4.79 49.38 18.02
CA ARG A 380 -5.11 50.80 17.83
C ARG A 380 -6.06 51.09 16.65
N GLU A 381 -6.07 50.24 15.62
CA GLU A 381 -6.99 50.34 14.47
C GLU A 381 -8.36 49.72 14.77
N GLY A 382 -8.57 49.25 16.01
CA GLY A 382 -9.84 48.73 16.50
C GLY A 382 -10.19 47.36 15.95
N ILE A 383 -11.47 46.97 16.09
CA ILE A 383 -11.98 45.63 15.78
C ILE A 383 -11.66 45.15 14.36
N TRP A 384 -11.38 46.07 13.44
CA TRP A 384 -10.84 45.79 12.11
C TRP A 384 -9.61 44.87 12.13
N ARG A 385 -8.77 44.96 13.16
CA ARG A 385 -7.55 44.16 13.32
C ARG A 385 -7.61 43.12 14.43
N GLU A 386 -8.46 43.34 15.43
CA GLU A 386 -8.38 42.59 16.69
C GLU A 386 -8.68 41.10 16.55
N ASP A 387 -9.51 40.69 15.57
CA ASP A 387 -9.86 39.28 15.31
C ASP A 387 -9.03 38.64 14.18
N ASN A 388 -8.03 39.35 13.65
CA ASN A 388 -7.24 38.88 12.52
C ASN A 388 -6.20 37.82 12.93
N HIS A 389 -5.89 36.91 12.00
CA HIS A 389 -4.70 36.04 12.03
C HIS A 389 -4.52 35.25 13.34
N ALA A 390 -5.61 34.71 13.88
CA ALA A 390 -5.58 33.83 15.06
C ALA A 390 -4.61 32.65 14.87
N TRP A 391 -3.90 32.23 15.89
CA TRP A 391 -2.97 31.10 15.80
C TRP A 391 -3.72 29.82 16.13
N LEU A 392 -4.30 29.19 15.12
CA LEU A 392 -5.24 28.07 15.29
C LEU A 392 -4.58 26.71 15.01
N PHE A 393 -4.81 25.75 15.91
CA PHE A 393 -4.34 24.38 15.78
C PHE A 393 -5.49 23.40 16.01
N GLY A 394 -5.84 22.62 14.98
CA GLY A 394 -6.77 21.50 15.14
C GLY A 394 -6.20 20.45 16.09
N TRP A 395 -7.01 19.97 17.03
CA TRP A 395 -6.55 19.09 18.09
C TRP A 395 -7.56 17.97 18.41
N ARG A 396 -7.30 17.22 19.48
CA ARG A 396 -8.05 16.03 19.88
C ARG A 396 -9.55 16.31 19.98
N ASN A 397 -10.37 15.32 19.65
CA ASN A 397 -11.82 15.33 19.83
C ASN A 397 -12.55 16.52 19.17
N GLY A 398 -12.07 17.01 18.02
CA GLY A 398 -12.73 18.12 17.33
C GLY A 398 -12.49 19.50 17.96
N SER A 399 -11.56 19.60 18.90
CA SER A 399 -11.17 20.88 19.49
C SER A 399 -10.20 21.65 18.59
N VAL A 400 -10.15 22.97 18.78
CA VAL A 400 -9.21 23.87 18.14
C VAL A 400 -8.54 24.69 19.24
N PHE A 401 -7.22 24.67 19.29
CA PHE A 401 -6.44 25.49 20.21
C PHE A 401 -6.08 26.82 19.55
N GLN A 402 -6.45 27.94 20.19
CA GLN A 402 -6.04 29.28 19.81
C GLN A 402 -4.86 29.70 20.70
N ALA A 403 -3.67 29.76 20.11
CA ALA A 403 -2.41 30.07 20.79
C ALA A 403 -2.10 31.59 20.86
N GLY A 404 -2.80 32.40 20.06
CA GLY A 404 -2.53 33.81 19.85
C GLY A 404 -3.31 34.42 18.68
N PRO A 405 -3.02 35.64 18.25
CA PRO A 405 -1.93 36.52 18.70
C PRO A 405 -2.23 37.28 20.00
N SER A 406 -3.48 37.22 20.49
CA SER A 406 -3.88 37.81 21.77
C SER A 406 -3.07 37.24 22.95
N LYS A 407 -3.01 38.00 24.03
CA LYS A 407 -2.31 37.60 25.27
C LYS A 407 -2.89 36.33 25.90
N ALA A 408 -4.20 36.15 25.84
CA ALA A 408 -4.91 34.98 26.33
C ALA A 408 -5.02 33.90 25.24
N MET A 409 -5.04 32.64 25.67
CA MET A 409 -5.20 31.47 24.80
C MET A 409 -6.52 30.79 25.13
N HIS A 410 -7.12 30.12 24.14
CA HIS A 410 -8.45 29.53 24.28
C HIS A 410 -8.55 28.17 23.60
N TRP A 411 -9.45 27.34 24.13
CA TRP A 411 -9.98 26.17 23.46
C TRP A 411 -11.30 26.52 22.80
N TYR A 412 -11.43 26.22 21.52
CA TYR A 412 -12.66 26.25 20.77
C TYR A 412 -13.13 24.82 20.51
N TYR A 413 -14.44 24.59 20.64
CA TYR A 413 -15.06 23.30 20.40
C TYR A 413 -16.07 23.39 19.27
N THR A 414 -16.12 22.36 18.44
CA THR A 414 -16.96 22.33 17.22
C THR A 414 -18.23 21.49 17.37
N ALA A 415 -18.42 20.80 18.49
CA ALA A 415 -19.60 19.99 18.73
C ALA A 415 -20.85 20.86 18.97
N ASN A 416 -22.00 20.41 18.47
CA ASN A 416 -23.29 21.11 18.59
C ASN A 416 -23.22 22.54 18.03
N GLN A 417 -23.58 23.56 18.82
CA GLN A 417 -23.45 24.97 18.46
C GLN A 417 -22.03 25.52 18.71
N GLY A 418 -21.09 24.67 19.10
CA GLY A 418 -19.74 25.03 19.50
C GLY A 418 -19.68 25.71 20.87
N SER A 419 -18.46 25.91 21.38
CA SER A 419 -18.19 26.64 22.62
C SER A 419 -16.75 27.13 22.68
N VAL A 420 -16.46 28.06 23.59
CA VAL A 420 -15.12 28.57 23.87
C VAL A 420 -14.82 28.46 25.37
N ALA A 421 -13.59 28.07 25.71
CA ALA A 421 -13.10 27.99 27.08
C ALA A 421 -11.68 28.57 27.19
N PRO A 422 -11.29 29.18 28.32
CA PRO A 422 -9.94 29.67 28.52
C PRO A 422 -8.92 28.52 28.57
N ALA A 423 -7.74 28.75 28.01
CA ALA A 423 -6.62 27.82 28.02
C ALA A 423 -5.36 28.42 28.69
N GLY A 424 -5.51 29.55 29.40
CA GLY A 424 -4.45 30.25 30.10
C GLY A 424 -3.93 31.48 29.36
N THR A 425 -2.86 32.08 29.88
CA THR A 425 -2.26 33.31 29.34
C THR A 425 -0.91 32.99 28.68
N ARG A 426 -0.72 33.36 27.41
CA ARG A 426 0.56 33.23 26.70
C ARG A 426 1.60 34.20 27.26
N THR A 427 1.18 35.44 27.46
CA THR A 427 2.06 36.52 27.92
C THR A 427 1.25 37.65 28.56
N THR A 428 1.85 38.36 29.50
CA THR A 428 1.29 39.58 30.10
C THR A 428 1.83 40.86 29.45
N GLU A 429 2.81 40.73 28.53
CA GLU A 429 3.54 41.87 27.95
C GLU A 429 2.73 42.58 26.87
N MET A 430 2.50 41.93 25.73
CA MET A 430 1.88 42.52 24.54
C MET A 430 1.17 41.46 23.71
N ASN A 431 0.23 41.89 22.87
CA ASN A 431 -0.24 41.06 21.76
C ASN A 431 0.92 40.86 20.77
N GLN A 432 0.86 39.80 19.96
CA GLN A 432 1.90 39.47 18.97
C GLN A 432 1.25 39.22 17.61
N VAL A 433 0.52 40.22 17.11
CA VAL A 433 -0.14 40.16 15.79
C VAL A 433 0.91 39.89 14.72
N CYS A 434 0.60 39.00 13.78
CA CYS A 434 1.51 38.53 12.73
C CYS A 434 2.87 38.00 13.26
N GLY A 435 2.90 37.48 14.48
CA GLY A 435 4.03 36.67 14.98
C GLY A 435 3.97 35.25 14.41
N PHE A 436 5.14 34.62 14.28
CA PHE A 436 5.20 33.26 13.78
C PHE A 436 4.75 32.28 14.87
N ASN A 437 4.13 31.18 14.44
CA ASN A 437 3.73 30.06 15.28
C ASN A 437 3.71 28.78 14.44
N VAL A 438 4.19 27.67 14.99
CA VAL A 438 4.20 26.38 14.31
C VAL A 438 4.21 25.24 15.32
N MET A 439 3.52 24.13 15.04
CA MET A 439 3.63 22.93 15.87
C MET A 439 4.75 22.04 15.33
N TYR A 440 5.90 21.99 16.03
CA TYR A 440 7.05 21.19 15.57
C TYR A 440 7.04 19.74 16.08
N ASP A 441 6.34 19.49 17.18
CA ASP A 441 6.13 18.18 17.78
C ASP A 441 4.76 18.15 18.45
N VAL A 442 4.26 16.96 18.80
CA VAL A 442 2.92 16.73 19.35
C VAL A 442 2.66 17.64 20.55
N GLY A 443 1.80 18.64 20.32
CA GLY A 443 1.39 19.60 21.34
C GLY A 443 2.50 20.56 21.76
N LYS A 444 3.55 20.74 20.95
CA LYS A 444 4.68 21.66 21.19
C LYS A 444 4.69 22.77 20.13
N ILE A 445 4.41 23.99 20.55
CA ILE A 445 4.20 25.14 19.66
C ILE A 445 5.14 26.29 20.06
N PRO A 446 6.30 26.45 19.42
CA PRO A 446 7.09 27.66 19.47
C PRO A 446 6.33 28.80 18.80
N SER A 447 6.41 29.96 19.41
CA SER A 447 5.92 31.22 18.88
C SER A 447 6.94 32.31 19.15
N ALA A 448 7.15 33.22 18.21
CA ALA A 448 7.93 34.42 18.46
C ALA A 448 7.59 35.55 17.49
N GLY A 449 8.14 36.73 17.79
CA GLY A 449 7.94 37.90 16.95
C GLY A 449 6.54 38.48 17.11
N GLY A 450 6.07 39.12 16.04
CA GLY A 450 4.84 39.89 16.01
C GLY A 450 4.98 41.24 16.70
N SER A 451 3.89 42.00 16.67
CA SER A 451 3.79 43.35 17.23
C SER A 451 2.48 43.56 17.99
N GLN A 452 2.41 44.63 18.79
CA GLN A 452 1.23 44.94 19.60
C GLN A 452 0.03 45.27 18.71
N ASP A 453 0.29 46.07 17.67
CA ASP A 453 -0.67 46.44 16.64
C ASP A 453 -0.23 45.89 15.29
N TYR A 454 -1.18 45.76 14.36
CA TYR A 454 -0.96 45.21 13.02
C TYR A 454 0.09 45.98 12.23
N THR A 455 0.09 47.31 12.31
CA THR A 455 1.00 48.19 11.55
C THR A 455 1.49 49.38 12.39
N ASP A 456 2.55 50.04 11.91
CA ASP A 456 3.38 51.04 12.58
C ASP A 456 3.71 50.72 14.04
N SER A 457 3.96 49.46 14.33
CA SER A 457 4.16 48.95 15.69
C SER A 457 5.52 48.28 15.79
N ALA A 458 6.24 48.52 16.90
CA ALA A 458 7.52 47.87 17.13
C ALA A 458 7.32 46.36 17.26
N ALA A 459 8.11 45.58 16.52
CA ALA A 459 8.10 44.13 16.67
C ALA A 459 8.90 43.71 17.90
N THR A 460 8.67 42.48 18.36
CA THR A 460 9.41 41.89 19.49
C THR A 460 10.36 40.79 19.05
N LYS A 461 11.39 40.52 19.86
CA LYS A 461 12.27 39.35 19.75
C LYS A 461 11.75 38.16 20.56
N ALA A 462 10.77 38.41 21.43
CA ALA A 462 10.35 37.49 22.47
C ALA A 462 9.80 36.19 21.89
N ALA A 463 10.33 35.08 22.38
CA ALA A 463 9.97 33.74 21.95
C ALA A 463 9.45 32.89 23.12
N ARG A 464 8.47 32.04 22.85
CA ARG A 464 7.80 31.18 23.84
C ARG A 464 7.57 29.79 23.27
N LEU A 465 7.71 28.79 24.12
CA LEU A 465 7.27 27.43 23.86
C LEU A 465 5.96 27.19 24.61
N ILE A 466 4.88 26.98 23.85
CA ILE A 466 3.57 26.60 24.36
C ILE A 466 3.48 25.07 24.31
N SER A 467 3.00 24.44 25.38
CA SER A 467 2.68 23.02 25.39
C SER A 467 1.22 22.77 25.76
N ILE A 468 0.56 21.92 24.97
CA ILE A 468 -0.85 21.54 25.14
C ILE A 468 -1.00 20.02 25.36
N THR A 469 -2.03 19.63 26.11
CA THR A 469 -2.34 18.23 26.43
C THR A 469 -3.75 17.87 25.97
N ASP A 470 -4.65 17.45 26.86
CA ASP A 470 -6.04 17.20 26.50
C ASP A 470 -6.84 18.52 26.43
N PRO A 471 -7.84 18.62 25.52
CA PRO A 471 -8.69 19.79 25.42
C PRO A 471 -9.35 20.15 26.74
N GLY A 472 -9.45 21.43 27.05
CA GLY A 472 -10.02 21.93 28.30
C GLY A 472 -9.02 22.07 29.44
N ASN A 473 -7.84 21.44 29.36
CA ASN A 473 -6.75 21.71 30.27
C ASN A 473 -6.04 23.03 29.90
N PRO A 474 -5.53 23.79 30.88
CA PRO A 474 -4.72 24.96 30.60
C PRO A 474 -3.43 24.54 29.88
N ALA A 475 -2.99 25.36 28.92
CA ALA A 475 -1.69 25.20 28.27
C ALA A 475 -0.57 25.69 29.20
N THR A 476 0.59 25.05 29.12
CA THR A 476 1.80 25.51 29.83
C THR A 476 2.66 26.33 28.90
N VAL A 477 3.13 27.50 29.33
CA VAL A 477 3.93 28.41 28.50
C VAL A 477 5.25 28.73 29.19
N GLY A 478 6.35 28.53 28.48
CA GLY A 478 7.69 28.90 28.94
C GLY A 478 8.36 29.86 27.98
N ARG A 479 9.07 30.87 28.49
CA ARG A 479 10.00 31.64 27.66
C ARG A 479 11.12 30.74 27.17
N ILE A 480 11.48 30.91 25.91
CA ILE A 480 12.71 30.39 25.31
C ILE A 480 13.60 31.59 24.95
N PRO A 481 14.89 31.39 24.64
CA PRO A 481 15.75 32.50 24.27
C PRO A 481 15.15 33.33 23.13
N ASP A 482 15.40 34.64 23.18
CA ASP A 482 14.90 35.57 22.17
C ASP A 482 15.53 35.29 20.79
N MET A 483 14.79 35.62 19.73
CA MET A 483 15.36 35.70 18.39
C MET A 483 16.47 36.75 18.33
N ALA A 484 17.38 36.64 17.38
CA ALA A 484 18.44 37.64 17.22
C ALA A 484 17.89 39.02 16.83
N TRP A 485 16.81 39.04 16.03
CA TRP A 485 16.12 40.26 15.59
C TRP A 485 14.64 40.25 15.92
N ALA A 486 14.08 41.45 16.06
CA ALA A 486 12.64 41.61 16.20
C ALA A 486 12.00 41.43 14.83
N ARG A 487 10.87 40.72 14.76
CA ARG A 487 10.24 40.38 13.49
C ARG A 487 8.73 40.46 13.55
N GLY A 488 8.14 41.43 12.86
CA GLY A 488 6.75 41.43 12.44
C GLY A 488 6.63 40.95 10.99
N PHE A 489 5.54 40.25 10.67
CA PHE A 489 5.29 39.64 9.35
C PHE A 489 6.33 38.60 8.90
N ALA A 490 7.06 38.00 9.85
CA ALA A 490 7.91 36.85 9.54
C ALA A 490 7.09 35.59 9.34
N ASN A 491 7.68 34.62 8.63
CA ASN A 491 7.11 33.31 8.44
C ASN A 491 7.95 32.25 9.17
N GLY A 492 7.30 31.21 9.70
CA GLY A 492 7.94 30.11 10.41
C GLY A 492 7.60 28.76 9.78
N VAL A 493 8.63 27.93 9.54
CA VAL A 493 8.50 26.60 8.95
C VAL A 493 9.29 25.61 9.79
N VAL A 494 8.67 24.50 10.14
CA VAL A 494 9.36 23.37 10.77
C VAL A 494 9.93 22.43 9.71
N LEU A 495 11.13 21.93 9.96
CA LEU A 495 11.89 21.04 9.10
C LEU A 495 11.70 19.57 9.48
N PRO A 496 12.01 18.61 8.59
CA PRO A 496 11.90 17.18 8.88
C PRO A 496 12.68 16.70 10.11
N ASN A 497 13.71 17.44 10.52
CA ASN A 497 14.51 17.16 11.72
C ASN A 497 13.96 17.80 13.01
N GLY A 498 12.76 18.41 12.95
CA GLY A 498 12.09 19.07 14.08
C GLY A 498 12.58 20.49 14.39
N LYS A 499 13.61 21.01 13.71
CA LYS A 499 14.04 22.40 13.86
C LYS A 499 13.05 23.36 13.18
N VAL A 500 13.02 24.62 13.61
CA VAL A 500 12.12 25.64 13.06
C VAL A 500 12.93 26.78 12.45
N ILE A 501 12.75 27.04 11.16
CA ILE A 501 13.33 28.21 10.48
C ILE A 501 12.31 29.35 10.52
N VAL A 502 12.79 30.55 10.84
CA VAL A 502 12.06 31.81 10.77
C VAL A 502 12.71 32.70 9.73
N THR A 503 11.94 33.09 8.71
CA THR A 503 12.44 33.87 7.57
C THR A 503 11.75 35.22 7.47
N GLY A 504 12.52 36.23 7.06
CA GLY A 504 11.99 37.56 6.77
C GLY A 504 11.46 38.31 7.99
N GLY A 505 10.46 39.15 7.74
CA GLY A 505 9.91 40.11 8.67
C GLY A 505 10.76 41.36 8.82
N GLN A 506 10.23 42.29 9.59
CA GLN A 506 10.81 43.61 9.83
C GLN A 506 10.78 43.96 11.32
N SER A 507 11.77 44.73 11.82
CA SER A 507 11.84 45.07 13.24
C SER A 507 10.78 46.07 13.71
N ARG A 508 10.12 46.74 12.77
CA ARG A 508 8.92 47.55 12.99
C ARG A 508 7.88 47.12 11.96
N SER A 509 6.78 46.51 12.41
CA SER A 509 5.68 46.10 11.53
C SER A 509 5.10 47.33 10.84
N ALA A 510 5.30 47.44 9.53
CA ALA A 510 4.67 48.43 8.69
C ALA A 510 4.24 47.76 7.39
N VAL A 511 2.96 47.88 7.03
CA VAL A 511 2.43 47.22 5.83
C VAL A 511 3.03 47.83 4.55
N PHE A 512 3.20 47.01 3.53
CA PHE A 512 3.63 47.42 2.18
C PHE A 512 4.98 48.17 2.11
N THR A 513 5.93 47.86 2.99
CA THR A 513 7.28 48.45 2.96
C THR A 513 8.37 47.40 3.21
N ASP A 514 9.57 47.70 2.70
CA ASP A 514 10.82 46.94 2.92
C ASP A 514 11.74 47.58 3.98
N ILE A 515 11.28 48.65 4.63
CA ILE A 515 12.04 49.32 5.68
C ILE A 515 12.20 48.40 6.90
N ASP A 516 13.38 48.42 7.50
CA ASP A 516 13.73 47.66 8.71
C ASP A 516 13.65 46.13 8.54
N SER A 517 13.79 45.64 7.31
CA SER A 517 13.77 44.20 7.01
C SER A 517 14.94 43.42 7.59
N VAL A 518 14.62 42.22 8.06
CA VAL A 518 15.60 41.25 8.56
C VAL A 518 15.88 40.20 7.49
N LEU A 519 17.04 40.30 6.86
CA LEU A 519 17.47 39.39 5.79
C LEU A 519 18.03 38.06 6.28
N VAL A 520 18.59 38.04 7.49
CA VAL A 520 19.19 36.85 8.09
C VAL A 520 18.08 35.98 8.67
N PRO A 521 17.89 34.71 8.27
CA PRO A 521 16.95 33.81 8.94
C PRO A 521 17.50 33.31 10.28
N ASP A 522 16.59 33.05 11.22
CA ASP A 522 16.92 32.38 12.49
C ASP A 522 16.41 30.93 12.44
N MET A 523 17.22 29.97 12.90
CA MET A 523 16.79 28.58 13.07
C MET A 523 16.80 28.20 14.55
N PHE A 524 15.63 27.84 15.08
CA PHE A 524 15.46 27.32 16.42
C PHE A 524 15.69 25.81 16.44
N ASP A 525 16.51 25.37 17.39
CA ASP A 525 16.68 23.97 17.75
C ASP A 525 15.93 23.69 19.07
N PRO A 526 14.79 22.97 19.03
CA PRO A 526 14.04 22.65 20.24
C PRO A 526 14.79 21.76 21.24
N ALA A 527 15.76 20.95 20.77
CA ALA A 527 16.49 20.03 21.63
C ALA A 527 17.45 20.78 22.58
N SER A 528 18.20 21.73 22.03
CA SER A 528 19.10 22.60 22.81
C SER A 528 18.42 23.87 23.31
N LYS A 529 17.23 24.19 22.82
CA LYS A 529 16.51 25.46 23.03
C LYS A 529 17.35 26.67 22.64
N THR A 530 18.09 26.58 21.54
CA THR A 530 18.95 27.66 21.04
C THR A 530 18.55 28.10 19.64
N TRP A 531 18.89 29.35 19.32
CA TRP A 531 18.80 29.89 17.97
C TRP A 531 20.17 29.90 17.31
N ILE A 532 20.22 29.64 16.01
CA ILE A 532 21.38 29.90 15.17
C ILE A 532 20.99 30.76 13.97
N GLN A 533 21.92 31.56 13.48
CA GLN A 533 21.73 32.42 12.32
C GLN A 533 22.12 31.65 11.05
N LEU A 534 21.31 31.77 10.01
CA LEU A 534 21.59 31.16 8.70
C LEU A 534 22.18 32.20 7.73
N ALA A 535 22.51 31.77 6.51
CA ALA A 535 22.95 32.68 5.47
C ALA A 535 21.85 33.72 5.14
N PRO A 536 22.19 35.01 4.95
CA PRO A 536 21.21 36.04 4.64
C PRO A 536 20.56 35.82 3.28
N ALA A 537 19.27 36.10 3.20
CA ALA A 537 18.56 36.26 1.93
C ALA A 537 18.98 37.58 1.24
N THR A 538 18.77 37.66 -0.07
CA THR A 538 19.06 38.87 -0.87
C THR A 538 17.85 39.78 -1.06
N VAL A 539 16.65 39.29 -0.76
CA VAL A 539 15.38 40.00 -0.97
C VAL A 539 14.60 40.08 0.34
N PRO A 540 14.15 41.28 0.75
CA PRO A 540 13.20 41.47 1.85
C PRO A 540 11.92 40.66 1.69
N ARG A 541 11.41 40.10 2.79
CA ARG A 541 10.19 39.27 2.81
C ARG A 541 9.36 39.68 4.02
N ASN A 542 8.46 40.64 3.84
CA ASN A 542 7.69 41.27 4.91
C ASN A 542 6.18 40.98 4.77
N HIS A 543 5.33 42.00 4.88
CA HIS A 543 3.89 41.92 4.65
C HIS A 543 3.59 41.28 3.27
N HIS A 544 2.66 40.32 3.23
CA HIS A 544 2.34 39.46 2.06
C HIS A 544 3.47 38.56 1.55
N SER A 545 4.48 38.26 2.37
CA SER A 545 5.45 37.20 2.08
C SER A 545 4.98 35.85 2.63
N VAL A 546 5.54 34.77 2.09
CA VAL A 546 5.25 33.39 2.51
C VAL A 546 6.54 32.58 2.60
N SER A 547 6.54 31.56 3.45
CA SER A 547 7.52 30.48 3.39
C SER A 547 6.86 29.11 3.51
N LEU A 548 7.32 28.13 2.73
CA LEU A 548 6.75 26.78 2.68
C LEU A 548 7.86 25.73 2.62
N LEU A 549 7.67 24.63 3.37
CA LEU A 549 8.55 23.46 3.29
C LEU A 549 8.26 22.73 1.97
N LEU A 550 9.32 22.46 1.19
CA LEU A 550 9.23 21.66 -0.02
C LEU A 550 9.48 20.17 0.28
N PRO A 551 8.98 19.24 -0.57
CA PRO A 551 9.16 17.80 -0.36
C PRO A 551 10.63 17.32 -0.29
N ASP A 552 11.55 18.08 -0.87
CA ASP A 552 12.99 17.80 -0.85
C ASP A 552 13.68 18.28 0.45
N GLY A 553 12.93 18.86 1.38
CA GLY A 553 13.44 19.37 2.66
C GLY A 553 13.98 20.79 2.60
N THR A 554 13.94 21.47 1.44
CA THR A 554 14.27 22.89 1.33
C THR A 554 13.09 23.77 1.72
N VAL A 555 13.33 25.07 1.94
CA VAL A 555 12.28 26.04 2.28
C VAL A 555 12.18 27.07 1.15
N PHE A 556 11.01 27.11 0.49
CA PHE A 556 10.67 28.19 -0.43
C PHE A 556 10.36 29.45 0.36
N VAL A 557 10.88 30.60 -0.07
CA VAL A 557 10.60 31.91 0.53
C VAL A 557 10.30 32.92 -0.58
N GLY A 558 9.09 33.47 -0.60
CA GLY A 558 8.57 34.28 -1.69
C GLY A 558 7.60 35.37 -1.26
N GLY A 559 7.09 36.14 -2.22
CA GLY A 559 6.12 37.23 -1.98
C GLY A 559 6.72 38.48 -1.33
N GLY A 560 5.86 39.31 -0.76
CA GLY A 560 6.22 40.60 -0.17
C GLY A 560 5.67 41.79 -0.96
N GLY A 561 4.97 42.70 -0.27
CA GLY A 561 4.39 43.90 -0.86
C GLY A 561 2.98 43.72 -1.43
N ARG A 562 2.53 44.72 -2.18
CA ARG A 562 1.38 44.80 -3.11
C ARG A 562 1.31 46.27 -3.51
N CYS A 563 1.31 46.58 -4.80
CA CYS A 563 0.94 47.94 -5.22
C CYS A 563 -0.54 48.14 -4.90
N PRO A 564 -0.95 49.19 -4.18
CA PRO A 564 -2.28 49.74 -4.37
C PRO A 564 -2.29 50.26 -5.81
N ALA A 565 -2.71 49.43 -6.76
CA ALA A 565 -3.04 49.94 -8.08
C ALA A 565 -4.11 51.01 -7.86
N ALA A 566 -3.77 52.26 -8.16
CA ALA A 566 -4.77 53.15 -8.73
C ALA A 566 -5.45 52.34 -9.85
N GLN A 567 -6.75 52.06 -9.70
CA GLN A 567 -7.66 51.47 -10.69
C GLN A 567 -7.00 50.70 -11.85
N GLY A 568 -7.08 49.37 -11.79
CA GLY A 568 -6.82 48.51 -12.96
C GLY A 568 -5.36 48.14 -13.13
N ASP A 569 -4.98 46.97 -12.62
CA ASP A 569 -4.75 45.82 -13.50
C ASP A 569 -4.32 44.64 -12.64
N ASN A 570 -5.07 43.55 -12.80
CA ASN A 570 -4.81 42.27 -12.19
C ASN A 570 -3.61 41.63 -12.91
N LEU A 571 -2.50 41.50 -12.21
CA LEU A 571 -1.50 40.47 -12.47
C LEU A 571 -1.30 39.71 -11.17
N ASP A 572 -2.16 38.72 -10.96
CA ASP A 572 -1.80 37.31 -10.72
C ASP A 572 -3.08 36.45 -10.72
#